data_AF-A0A9P6GNX8-F1
#
_entry.id   AF-A0A9P6GNX8-F1
#
_cell.length_a   1.000
_cell.length_b   1.000
_cell.length_c   1.000
_cell.angle_alpha   90.00
_cell.angle_beta   90.00
_cell.angle_gamma   90.00
#
_symmetry.space_group_name_H-M   'P 1'
#
loop_
_entity.id
_entity.type
_entity.pdbx_description
1 polymer ?
#
loop_
_entity_poly.entity_id
_entity_poly.type
_entity_poly.pdbx_seq_one_letter_code
_entity_poly.pdbx_strand_id
1 'polypeptide(L)'
;MFSANQNPHQQQKDTARNAEQTGKFCWSLATWELRDAVNASAQFLPPGEDEFVRAGLEKQFGSALEGEPVPFVAQSPVNFECKYHSTIRLPGNPPMGSVDIVIGQVVAVHIDDRVITDGRLDIQKTQPIARCGYYDYTVVRDTFEMVIPGMDEATLAGLEGSMKRSNKLIGIESGRPEERGPEL
;
A
#
# COMPACT_ATOMS: atom_id res chain seq x y z
N MET A 1 0.07 -1.62 -5.67
CA MET A 1 1.07 -1.27 -6.72
C MET A 1 1.66 0.09 -6.40
N PHE A 2 2.91 0.34 -6.79
CA PHE A 2 3.51 1.68 -6.76
C PHE A 2 4.33 1.91 -8.03
N SER A 3 4.61 3.17 -8.37
CA SER A 3 5.48 3.53 -9.48
C SER A 3 6.77 4.18 -8.98
N ALA A 4 7.87 3.92 -9.69
CA ALA A 4 9.17 4.51 -9.42
C ALA A 4 9.85 4.94 -10.73
N ASN A 5 10.15 6.23 -10.86
CA ASN A 5 10.92 6.75 -11.98
C ASN A 5 12.40 6.37 -11.81
N GLN A 6 13.06 6.00 -12.90
CA GLN A 6 14.52 5.92 -12.92
C GLN A 6 15.15 7.31 -12.78
N ASN A 7 16.37 7.36 -12.25
CA ASN A 7 17.10 8.61 -12.14
C ASN A 7 17.59 9.11 -13.53
N PRO A 8 18.13 10.34 -13.65
CA PRO A 8 18.66 10.86 -14.92
C PRO A 8 19.76 10.01 -15.57
N HIS A 9 20.38 9.11 -14.81
CA HIS A 9 21.42 8.19 -15.25
C HIS A 9 20.86 6.78 -15.57
N GLN A 10 19.55 6.66 -15.75
CA GLN A 10 18.84 5.40 -16.08
C GLN A 10 19.00 4.29 -15.01
N GLN A 11 19.28 4.68 -13.77
CA GLN A 11 19.35 3.73 -12.66
C GLN A 11 17.99 3.61 -11.97
N GLN A 12 17.62 2.38 -11.66
CA GLN A 12 16.43 2.05 -10.90
C GLN A 12 16.55 2.56 -9.46
N LYS A 13 15.47 3.14 -8.93
CA LYS A 13 15.37 3.51 -7.51
C LYS A 13 15.53 2.28 -6.61
N ASP A 14 16.16 2.49 -5.47
CA ASP A 14 16.44 1.42 -4.51
C ASP A 14 15.14 0.74 -4.02
N THR A 15 14.03 1.46 -3.85
CA THR A 15 12.74 0.84 -3.50
C THR A 15 12.27 -0.23 -4.50
N ALA A 16 12.37 0.05 -5.80
CA ALA A 16 11.97 -0.92 -6.83
C ALA A 16 12.95 -2.09 -6.90
N ARG A 17 14.25 -1.80 -6.84
CA ARG A 17 15.30 -2.83 -6.79
C ARG A 17 15.15 -3.76 -5.58
N ASN A 18 14.91 -3.19 -4.40
CA ASN A 18 14.75 -3.93 -3.15
C ASN A 18 13.50 -4.81 -3.20
N ALA A 19 12.40 -4.33 -3.75
CA ALA A 19 11.19 -5.13 -3.93
C ALA A 19 11.43 -6.34 -4.86
N GLU A 20 12.14 -6.13 -5.97
CA GLU A 20 12.51 -7.19 -6.92
C GLU A 20 13.47 -8.23 -6.30
N GLN A 21 14.47 -7.78 -5.54
CA GLN A 21 15.49 -8.64 -4.97
C GLN A 21 15.01 -9.42 -3.73
N THR A 22 14.23 -8.77 -2.86
CA THR A 22 13.76 -9.39 -1.61
C THR A 22 12.44 -10.12 -1.76
N GLY A 23 11.70 -9.85 -2.85
CA GLY A 23 10.38 -10.43 -3.08
C GLY A 23 9.27 -9.82 -2.21
N LYS A 24 9.51 -8.67 -1.57
CA LYS A 24 8.56 -8.07 -0.62
C LYS A 24 8.77 -6.57 -0.44
N PHE A 25 7.71 -5.90 -0.02
CA PHE A 25 7.75 -4.50 0.39
C PHE A 25 6.55 -4.18 1.29
N CYS A 26 6.62 -3.06 2.02
CA CYS A 26 5.49 -2.54 2.76
C CYS A 26 5.00 -1.23 2.14
N TRP A 27 3.70 -0.96 2.27
CA TRP A 27 3.09 0.30 1.86
C TRP A 27 2.45 0.96 3.08
N SER A 28 2.63 2.26 3.22
CA SER A 28 2.05 3.06 4.30
C SER A 28 1.19 4.17 3.71
N LEU A 29 0.00 4.39 4.27
CA LEU A 29 -0.87 5.48 3.86
C LEU A 29 -0.23 6.83 4.19
N ALA A 30 -0.03 7.65 3.16
CA ALA A 30 0.43 9.02 3.34
C ALA A 30 -0.72 9.90 3.87
N THR A 31 -0.57 10.44 5.08
CA THR A 31 -1.56 11.30 5.73
C THR A 31 -1.08 12.75 5.82
N TRP A 32 -2.00 13.66 6.17
CA TRP A 32 -1.67 15.07 6.38
C TRP A 32 -0.60 15.29 7.46
N GLU A 33 -0.63 14.51 8.54
CA GLU A 33 0.35 14.57 9.62
C GLU A 33 1.75 14.14 9.13
N LEU A 34 1.80 13.20 8.18
CA LEU A 34 3.05 12.66 7.62
C LEU A 34 3.59 13.41 6.40
N ARG A 35 2.91 14.47 5.93
CA ARG A 35 3.26 15.15 4.67
C ARG A 35 4.71 15.63 4.59
N ASP A 36 5.26 16.12 5.70
CA ASP A 36 6.63 16.65 5.75
C ASP A 36 7.65 15.51 5.66
N ALA A 37 7.35 14.37 6.30
CA ALA A 37 8.15 13.16 6.20
C ALA A 37 8.10 12.54 4.78
N VAL A 38 6.91 12.51 4.16
CA VAL A 38 6.73 12.09 2.76
C VAL A 38 7.58 12.96 1.82
N ASN A 39 7.62 14.28 2.03
CA ASN A 39 8.45 15.16 1.22
C ASN A 39 9.95 14.97 1.52
N ALA A 40 10.33 14.78 2.78
CA ALA A 40 11.72 14.56 3.19
C ALA A 40 12.29 13.25 2.61
N SER A 41 11.51 12.17 2.60
CA SER A 41 11.91 10.87 2.06
C SER A 41 12.03 10.85 0.53
N ALA A 42 11.65 11.92 -0.16
CA ALA A 42 11.84 12.05 -1.61
C ALA A 42 13.23 12.59 -2.00
N GLN A 43 14.06 12.99 -1.03
CA GLN A 43 15.43 13.43 -1.26
C GLN A 43 16.27 12.29 -1.87
N PHE A 44 17.19 12.64 -2.77
CA PHE A 44 18.17 11.69 -3.28
C PHE A 44 19.26 11.49 -2.22
N LEU A 45 19.19 10.36 -1.52
CA LEU A 45 20.26 9.92 -0.62
C LEU A 45 21.18 8.90 -1.32
N PRO A 46 22.44 8.77 -0.88
CA PRO A 46 23.30 7.68 -1.31
C PRO A 46 22.70 6.29 -0.97
N PRO A 47 23.01 5.25 -1.76
CA PRO A 47 22.59 3.89 -1.44
C PRO A 47 23.06 3.46 -0.05
N GLY A 48 22.16 2.87 0.75
CA GLY A 48 22.44 2.39 2.10
C GLY A 48 22.17 3.41 3.22
N GLU A 49 21.83 4.66 2.88
CA GLU A 49 21.25 5.58 3.85
C GLU A 49 19.77 5.30 4.07
N ASP A 50 19.31 5.47 5.31
CA ASP A 50 17.96 5.11 5.74
C ASP A 50 17.05 6.33 5.80
N GLU A 51 16.11 6.43 4.85
CA GLU A 51 15.16 7.55 4.79
C GLU A 51 14.27 7.64 6.04
N PHE A 52 14.04 6.56 6.78
CA PHE A 52 13.28 6.63 8.04
C PHE A 52 13.99 7.53 9.06
N VAL A 53 15.31 7.35 9.21
CA VAL A 53 16.12 8.16 10.12
C VAL A 53 16.11 9.62 9.66
N ARG A 54 16.27 9.86 8.36
CA ARG A 54 16.28 11.20 7.78
C ARG A 54 14.95 11.93 7.94
N ALA A 55 13.84 11.23 7.79
CA ALA A 55 12.49 11.77 7.88
C ALA A 55 11.93 11.80 9.32
N GLY A 56 12.69 11.30 10.31
CA GLY A 56 12.24 11.23 11.70
C GLY A 56 11.09 10.26 11.92
N LEU A 57 11.02 9.19 11.12
CA LEU A 57 9.96 8.18 11.18
C LEU A 57 10.40 6.99 12.04
N GLU A 58 9.42 6.39 12.72
CA GLU A 58 9.65 5.16 13.47
C GLU A 58 9.32 3.95 12.59
N LYS A 59 10.18 2.94 12.66
CA LYS A 59 9.98 1.67 11.98
C LYS A 59 9.10 0.76 12.84
N GLN A 60 8.03 0.26 12.25
CA GLN A 60 7.25 -0.85 12.80
C GLN A 60 7.36 -2.07 11.88
N PHE A 61 7.24 -3.25 12.46
CA PHE A 61 7.40 -4.52 11.74
C PHE A 61 6.16 -5.39 11.90
N GLY A 62 5.79 -6.03 10.81
CA GLY A 62 4.76 -7.05 10.77
C GLY A 62 5.35 -8.45 10.82
N SER A 63 4.48 -9.46 10.77
CA SER A 63 4.86 -10.87 10.85
C SER A 63 4.30 -11.73 9.72
N ALA A 64 3.63 -11.13 8.73
CA ALA A 64 3.01 -11.87 7.64
C ALA A 64 4.00 -12.17 6.50
N LEU A 65 5.09 -11.40 6.39
CA LEU A 65 6.19 -11.67 5.47
C LEU A 65 7.24 -12.56 6.13
N GLU A 66 7.53 -13.70 5.50
CA GLU A 66 8.58 -14.63 5.93
C GLU A 66 9.99 -14.04 5.69
N GLY A 67 10.96 -14.47 6.51
CA GLY A 67 12.37 -14.08 6.41
C GLY A 67 12.67 -12.73 7.06
N GLU A 68 13.60 -11.96 6.48
CA GLU A 68 14.02 -10.66 7.05
C GLU A 68 12.86 -9.65 7.10
N PRO A 69 12.57 -9.02 8.25
CA PRO A 69 11.40 -8.17 8.38
C PRO A 69 11.56 -6.86 7.58
N VAL A 70 10.49 -6.46 6.89
CA VAL A 70 10.45 -5.18 6.16
C VAL A 70 9.69 -4.16 7.00
N PRO A 71 10.29 -3.00 7.32
CA PRO A 71 9.61 -2.00 8.12
C PRO A 71 8.50 -1.28 7.34
N PHE A 72 7.47 -0.85 8.05
CA PHE A 72 6.51 0.16 7.63
C PHE A 72 6.51 1.34 8.61
N VAL A 73 5.85 2.43 8.24
CA VAL A 73 5.80 3.66 9.05
C VAL A 73 4.86 3.46 10.23
N ALA A 74 5.40 3.44 11.45
CA ALA A 74 4.62 3.22 12.68
C ALA A 74 3.50 4.24 12.85
N GLN A 75 3.77 5.50 12.48
CA GLN A 75 2.84 6.61 12.58
C GLN A 75 1.71 6.56 11.53
N SER A 76 1.81 5.72 10.49
CA SER A 76 0.77 5.59 9.47
C SER A 76 -0.40 4.77 10.03
N PRO A 77 -1.66 5.26 9.93
CA PRO A 77 -2.82 4.55 10.47
C PRO A 77 -3.22 3.33 9.63
N VAL A 78 -2.70 3.21 8.40
CA VAL A 78 -2.94 2.06 7.53
C VAL A 78 -1.62 1.63 6.90
N ASN A 79 -1.28 0.34 7.04
CA ASN A 79 -0.09 -0.25 6.45
C ASN A 79 -0.41 -1.60 5.81
N PHE A 80 0.19 -1.87 4.65
CA PHE A 80 0.07 -3.16 3.96
C PHE A 80 1.41 -3.86 3.91
N GLU A 81 1.43 -5.13 4.28
CA GLU A 81 2.53 -6.04 3.96
C GLU A 81 2.27 -6.67 2.59
N CYS A 82 3.22 -6.53 1.66
CA CYS A 82 3.07 -6.99 0.28
C CYS A 82 4.15 -8.00 -0.11
N LYS A 83 3.73 -9.13 -0.71
CA LYS A 83 4.63 -9.98 -1.50
C LYS A 83 4.77 -9.36 -2.90
N TYR A 84 5.99 -9.17 -3.37
CA TYR A 84 6.25 -8.73 -4.73
C TYR A 84 5.70 -9.77 -5.72
N HIS A 85 5.08 -9.29 -6.79
CA HIS A 85 4.55 -10.13 -7.85
C HIS A 85 5.32 -9.91 -9.16
N SER A 86 5.35 -8.66 -9.66
CA SER A 86 6.02 -8.33 -10.92
C SER A 86 6.32 -6.84 -11.05
N THR A 87 7.30 -6.51 -11.90
CA THR A 87 7.57 -5.15 -12.36
C THR A 87 7.28 -5.05 -13.85
N ILE A 88 6.50 -4.04 -14.26
CA ILE A 88 6.33 -3.64 -15.65
C ILE A 88 7.14 -2.37 -15.88
N ARG A 89 8.15 -2.43 -16.76
CA ARG A 89 9.00 -1.28 -17.10
C ARG A 89 8.46 -0.59 -18.35
N LEU A 90 8.03 0.65 -18.20
CA LEU A 90 7.56 1.49 -19.30
C LEU A 90 8.71 2.36 -19.82
N PRO A 91 9.02 2.37 -21.14
CA PRO A 91 10.05 3.23 -21.69
C PRO A 91 9.66 4.70 -21.56
N GLY A 92 10.62 5.53 -21.12
CA GLY A 92 10.48 6.98 -21.02
C GLY A 92 11.31 7.71 -22.08
N ASN A 93 11.01 9.01 -22.28
CA ASN A 93 11.81 9.88 -23.14
C ASN A 93 12.94 10.54 -22.32
N PRO A 94 14.21 10.52 -22.77
CA PRO A 94 15.31 11.20 -22.08
C PRO A 94 15.00 12.69 -21.79
N PRO A 95 15.49 13.27 -20.67
CA PRO A 95 16.46 12.73 -19.72
C PRO A 95 15.85 11.96 -18.53
N MET A 96 14.53 12.00 -18.37
CA MET A 96 13.84 11.23 -17.32
C MET A 96 13.60 9.81 -17.84
N GLY A 97 14.28 8.86 -17.20
CA GLY A 97 14.29 7.47 -17.62
C GLY A 97 12.94 6.77 -17.54
N SER A 98 12.97 5.50 -17.90
CA SER A 98 11.84 4.58 -17.82
C SER A 98 11.14 4.61 -16.45
N VAL A 99 9.86 4.27 -16.43
CA VAL A 99 9.06 4.17 -15.21
C VAL A 99 8.84 2.70 -14.89
N ASP A 100 9.16 2.29 -13.66
CA ASP A 100 8.87 0.96 -13.15
C ASP A 100 7.53 0.97 -12.43
N ILE A 101 6.61 0.11 -12.85
CA ILE A 101 5.34 -0.17 -12.18
C ILE A 101 5.51 -1.47 -11.41
N VAL A 102 5.60 -1.38 -10.09
CA VAL A 102 5.78 -2.52 -9.20
C VAL A 102 4.42 -2.97 -8.68
N ILE A 103 4.10 -4.24 -8.91
CA ILE A 103 2.86 -4.90 -8.52
C ILE A 103 3.19 -5.87 -7.39
N GLY A 104 2.38 -5.84 -6.34
CA GLY A 104 2.49 -6.75 -5.20
C GLY A 104 1.13 -7.21 -4.72
N GLN A 105 1.10 -8.41 -4.15
CA GLN A 105 -0.05 -9.00 -3.48
C GLN A 105 -0.04 -8.59 -2.01
N VAL A 106 -1.12 -7.97 -1.54
CA VAL A 106 -1.31 -7.67 -0.12
C VAL A 106 -1.54 -8.97 0.64
N VAL A 107 -0.70 -9.26 1.63
CA VAL A 107 -0.80 -10.47 2.48
C VAL A 107 -1.27 -10.15 3.90
N ALA A 108 -1.06 -8.93 4.37
CA ALA A 108 -1.64 -8.44 5.62
C ALA A 108 -1.93 -6.94 5.55
N VAL A 109 -2.91 -6.52 6.34
CA VAL A 109 -3.34 -5.13 6.47
C VAL A 109 -3.37 -4.78 7.96
N HIS A 110 -2.69 -3.70 8.32
CA HIS A 110 -2.68 -3.12 9.66
C HIS A 110 -3.49 -1.83 9.62
N ILE A 111 -4.54 -1.74 10.43
CA ILE A 111 -5.39 -0.55 10.54
C ILE A 111 -5.43 -0.17 12.01
N ASP A 112 -5.13 1.09 12.30
CA ASP A 112 -5.30 1.66 13.62
C ASP A 112 -6.79 1.82 13.95
N ASP A 113 -7.23 1.26 15.09
CA ASP A 113 -8.63 1.30 15.51
C ASP A 113 -9.18 2.73 15.60
N ARG A 114 -8.33 3.74 15.81
CA ARG A 114 -8.76 5.15 15.87
C ARG A 114 -9.40 5.64 14.57
N VAL A 115 -9.01 5.07 13.43
CA VAL A 115 -9.54 5.44 12.10
C VAL A 115 -10.65 4.51 11.63
N ILE A 116 -11.17 3.65 12.51
CA ILE A 116 -12.33 2.79 12.22
C ILE A 116 -13.59 3.44 12.82
N THR A 117 -14.67 3.45 12.04
CA THR A 117 -16.02 3.86 12.47
C THR A 117 -16.99 2.79 11.98
N ASP A 118 -17.79 2.22 12.87
CA ASP A 118 -18.79 1.18 12.57
C ASP A 118 -18.24 -0.01 11.77
N GLY A 119 -17.02 -0.44 12.10
CA GLY A 119 -16.34 -1.56 11.46
C GLY A 119 -15.84 -1.27 10.04
N ARG A 120 -15.84 0.00 9.61
CA ARG A 120 -15.34 0.47 8.31
C ARG A 120 -14.22 1.48 8.51
N LEU A 121 -13.31 1.55 7.54
CA LEU A 121 -12.29 2.59 7.53
C LEU A 121 -12.94 3.96 7.29
N ASP A 122 -12.73 4.87 8.23
CA ASP A 122 -13.17 6.25 8.16
C ASP A 122 -12.06 7.10 7.52
N ILE A 123 -12.22 7.35 6.21
CA ILE A 123 -11.23 8.07 5.41
C ILE A 123 -10.99 9.49 5.95
N GLN A 124 -12.01 10.16 6.48
CA GLN A 124 -11.86 11.53 6.98
C GLN A 124 -10.93 11.56 8.20
N LYS A 125 -10.98 10.54 9.06
CA LYS A 125 -10.04 10.38 10.19
C LYS A 125 -8.60 10.10 9.75
N THR A 126 -8.41 9.48 8.57
CA THR A 126 -7.05 9.23 8.04
C THR A 126 -6.41 10.47 7.39
N GLN A 127 -7.21 11.45 6.94
CA GLN A 127 -6.75 12.64 6.19
C GLN A 127 -5.66 12.33 5.14
N PRO A 128 -5.92 11.44 4.17
CA PRO A 128 -4.91 11.02 3.21
C PRO A 128 -4.55 12.17 2.29
N ILE A 129 -3.27 12.26 1.91
CA ILE A 129 -2.79 13.23 0.93
C ILE A 129 -2.70 12.60 -0.46
N ALA A 130 -2.95 13.39 -1.48
CA ALA A 130 -2.77 13.00 -2.88
C ALA A 130 -1.96 14.06 -3.63
N ARG A 131 -1.09 13.62 -4.55
CA ARG A 131 -0.33 14.51 -5.43
C ARG A 131 -1.22 14.94 -6.60
N CYS A 132 -1.38 16.23 -6.82
CA CYS A 132 -2.25 16.80 -7.87
C CYS A 132 -1.50 17.16 -9.16
N GLY A 133 -0.18 17.03 -9.17
CA GLY A 133 0.70 17.47 -10.26
C GLY A 133 1.72 18.49 -9.78
N TYR A 134 2.80 18.69 -10.53
CA TYR A 134 3.92 19.55 -10.13
C TYR A 134 4.32 19.29 -8.68
N TYR A 135 4.28 20.29 -7.80
CA TYR A 135 4.50 20.17 -6.35
C TYR A 135 3.22 20.30 -5.52
N ASP A 136 2.06 20.30 -6.17
CA ASP A 136 0.78 20.51 -5.52
C ASP A 136 0.26 19.22 -4.89
N TYR A 137 -0.24 19.36 -3.67
CA TYR A 137 -0.90 18.29 -2.92
C TYR A 137 -2.28 18.73 -2.47
N THR A 138 -3.17 17.76 -2.40
CA THR A 138 -4.45 17.89 -1.71
C THR A 138 -4.51 16.95 -0.51
N VAL A 139 -5.45 17.21 0.38
CA VAL A 139 -5.77 16.36 1.52
C VAL A 139 -7.29 16.11 1.51
N VAL A 140 -7.67 14.85 1.64
CA VAL A 140 -9.08 14.47 1.71
C VAL A 140 -9.57 14.70 3.13
N ARG A 141 -10.35 15.77 3.34
CA ARG A 141 -10.99 16.09 4.62
C ARG A 141 -12.46 15.69 4.66
N ASP A 142 -13.09 15.68 3.50
CA ASP A 142 -14.52 15.42 3.34
C ASP A 142 -14.73 14.28 2.35
N THR A 143 -15.78 13.51 2.59
CA THR A 143 -16.24 12.44 1.70
C THR A 143 -17.76 12.54 1.53
N PHE A 144 -18.26 11.99 0.45
CA PHE A 144 -19.69 11.84 0.20
C PHE A 144 -19.94 10.45 -0.37
N GLU A 145 -21.13 9.91 -0.10
CA GLU A 145 -21.48 8.56 -0.54
C GLU A 145 -22.14 8.59 -1.92
N MET A 146 -21.74 7.66 -2.77
CA MET A 146 -22.38 7.41 -4.06
C MET A 146 -22.67 5.91 -4.18
N VAL A 147 -23.91 5.53 -3.89
CA VAL A 147 -24.38 4.15 -4.09
C VAL A 147 -24.90 4.01 -5.50
N ILE A 148 -24.43 3.00 -6.23
CA ILE A 148 -24.91 2.74 -7.59
C ILE A 148 -26.40 2.33 -7.52
N PRO A 149 -27.31 3.06 -8.18
CA PRO A 149 -28.74 2.76 -8.13
C PRO A 149 -29.06 1.39 -8.74
N GLY A 150 -30.01 0.67 -8.14
CA GLY A 150 -30.57 -0.57 -8.71
C GLY A 150 -29.69 -1.81 -8.58
N MET A 151 -28.59 -1.77 -7.83
CA MET A 151 -27.79 -2.96 -7.55
C MET A 151 -28.41 -3.82 -6.45
N ASP A 152 -28.26 -5.13 -6.59
CA ASP A 152 -28.62 -6.09 -5.55
C ASP A 152 -27.62 -6.06 -4.37
N GLU A 153 -28.07 -6.61 -3.25
CA GLU A 153 -27.33 -6.59 -1.98
C GLU A 153 -26.00 -7.38 -2.05
N ALA A 154 -25.96 -8.45 -2.84
CA ALA A 154 -24.74 -9.26 -3.01
C ALA A 154 -23.66 -8.47 -3.76
N THR A 155 -24.04 -7.74 -4.79
CA THR A 155 -23.15 -6.87 -5.57
C THR A 155 -22.62 -5.73 -4.70
N LEU A 156 -23.50 -5.08 -3.93
CA LEU A 156 -23.11 -4.03 -2.97
C LEU A 156 -22.10 -4.55 -1.94
N ALA A 157 -22.34 -5.73 -1.36
CA ALA A 157 -21.43 -6.33 -0.38
C ALA A 157 -20.06 -6.71 -0.97
N GLY A 158 -20.00 -7.11 -2.25
CA GLY A 158 -18.74 -7.36 -2.95
C GLY A 158 -17.90 -6.09 -3.12
N LEU A 159 -18.55 -4.96 -3.45
CA LEU A 159 -17.90 -3.67 -3.64
C LEU A 159 -17.39 -3.04 -2.34
N GLU A 160 -18.01 -3.37 -1.20
CA GLU A 160 -17.54 -2.96 0.13
C GLU A 160 -16.23 -3.65 0.55
N GLY A 161 -15.79 -4.71 -0.15
CA GLY A 161 -14.59 -5.46 0.19
C GLY A 161 -14.72 -6.37 1.42
N SER A 162 -15.93 -6.53 1.97
CA SER A 162 -16.19 -7.43 3.10
C SER A 162 -16.35 -8.87 2.62
N MET A 163 -15.26 -9.65 2.60
CA MET A 163 -15.31 -11.06 2.19
C MET A 163 -16.32 -11.87 3.02
N LYS A 164 -16.46 -11.61 4.32
CA LYS A 164 -17.43 -12.32 5.18
C LYS A 164 -18.87 -12.04 4.75
N ARG A 165 -19.21 -10.78 4.48
CA ARG A 165 -20.56 -10.38 4.05
C ARG A 165 -20.85 -10.88 2.64
N SER A 166 -19.89 -10.72 1.73
CA SER A 166 -19.99 -11.21 0.34
C SER A 166 -20.21 -12.72 0.32
N ASN A 167 -19.35 -13.51 0.98
CA ASN A 167 -19.48 -14.98 1.06
C ASN A 167 -20.82 -15.43 1.65
N LYS A 168 -21.31 -14.76 2.70
CA LYS A 168 -22.61 -15.05 3.31
C LYS A 168 -23.78 -14.82 2.33
N LEU A 169 -23.73 -13.76 1.53
CA LEU A 169 -24.79 -13.39 0.59
C LEU A 169 -24.80 -14.25 -0.68
N ILE A 170 -23.63 -14.73 -1.11
CA ILE A 170 -23.49 -15.63 -2.28
C ILE A 170 -23.52 -17.13 -1.91
N GLY A 171 -23.72 -17.46 -0.62
CA GLY A 171 -23.87 -18.84 -0.15
C GLY A 171 -22.58 -19.67 -0.10
N ILE A 172 -21.41 -19.04 -0.04
CA ILE A 172 -20.13 -19.74 0.13
C ILE A 172 -19.82 -19.82 1.63
N GLU A 173 -19.94 -21.01 2.24
CA GLU A 173 -19.45 -21.22 3.60
C GLU A 173 -17.93 -20.99 3.64
N SER A 174 -17.47 -20.17 4.61
CA SER A 174 -16.06 -19.88 4.82
C SER A 174 -15.32 -21.10 5.37
N GLY A 175 -15.09 -22.10 4.53
CA GLY A 175 -14.16 -23.19 4.79
C GLY A 175 -12.76 -22.80 4.30
N ARG A 176 -11.80 -22.63 5.21
CA ARG A 176 -10.40 -22.85 4.82
C ARG A 176 -10.31 -24.32 4.38
N PRO A 177 -9.76 -24.65 3.20
CA PRO A 177 -9.38 -26.03 2.96
C PRO A 177 -8.35 -26.40 4.03
N GLU A 178 -8.66 -27.39 4.87
CA GLU A 178 -7.62 -28.07 5.64
C GLU A 178 -6.61 -28.64 4.63
N GLU A 179 -5.36 -28.23 4.74
CA GLU A 179 -4.25 -28.88 4.08
C GLU A 179 -4.19 -30.33 4.57
N ARG A 180 -4.84 -31.24 3.84
CA ARG A 180 -4.49 -32.65 3.92
C ARG A 180 -3.13 -32.81 3.26
N GLY A 181 -2.08 -32.85 4.09
CA GLY A 181 -0.77 -33.33 3.67
C GLY A 181 -0.91 -34.73 3.05
N PRO A 182 -0.04 -35.09 2.09
CA PRO A 182 -0.09 -36.43 1.50
C PRO A 182 0.22 -37.46 2.58
N GLU A 183 -0.69 -38.43 2.78
CA GLU A 183 -0.42 -39.64 3.55
C GLU A 183 0.72 -40.42 2.86
N LEU A 184 1.79 -40.69 3.61
CA LEU A 184 2.80 -41.71 3.31
C LEU A 184 2.38 -43.03 3.95
#